data_AF-A0A239C2D2-F1
#
_entry.id   AF-A0A239C2D2-F1
#
_cell.length_a   1.000
_cell.length_b   1.000
_cell.length_c   1.000
_cell.angle_alpha   90.00
_cell.angle_beta   90.00
_cell.angle_gamma   90.00
#
_symmetry.space_group_name_H-M   'P 1'
#
loop_
_entity.id
_entity.type
_entity.pdbx_description
1 polymer ?
#
loop_
_entity_poly.entity_id
_entity_poly.type
_entity_poly.pdbx_seq_one_letter_code
_entity_poly.pdbx_strand_id
1 'polypeptide(L)'
;MDHTINIKLILSIGVFVILSFFFHELAHYTMGTLLGYDMTMTLNTVTLTEGAYAHDWERQLVSAAGPIFTIITAGIFFYVLRKKDNKYVYILLFIAFIQRFLAAAISLLNPNDEARISESLGIGKMTLPILVSLLLFGLVYKMASTYKYHWKFNLINYFIISFFIAALVFTDQTIIKPMVYN
;
A
#
# COMPACT_ATOMS: atom_id res chain seq x y z
N MET A 1 15.24 -3.63 -23.99
CA MET A 1 14.67 -2.53 -23.17
C MET A 1 15.72 -2.14 -22.16
N ASP A 2 15.92 -0.83 -21.97
CA ASP A 2 16.88 -0.32 -20.99
C ASP A 2 16.25 -0.32 -19.59
N HIS A 3 16.57 -1.36 -18.82
CA HIS A 3 16.19 -1.50 -17.42
C HIS A 3 17.27 -0.98 -16.46
N THR A 4 18.07 -0.01 -16.90
CA THR A 4 19.04 0.64 -16.01
C THR A 4 18.34 1.37 -14.87
N ILE A 5 18.90 1.15 -13.68
CA ILE A 5 18.58 1.91 -12.49
C ILE A 5 19.49 3.13 -12.51
N ASN A 6 18.86 4.31 -12.50
CA ASN A 6 19.55 5.58 -12.51
C ASN A 6 18.93 6.49 -11.44
N ILE A 7 19.60 7.60 -11.14
CA ILE A 7 19.15 8.52 -10.09
C ILE A 7 17.72 9.04 -10.32
N LYS A 8 17.31 9.26 -11.58
CA LYS A 8 15.95 9.71 -11.90
C LYS A 8 14.93 8.67 -11.45
N LEU A 9 15.16 7.38 -11.75
CA LEU A 9 14.28 6.30 -11.32
C LEU A 9 14.22 6.20 -9.79
N ILE A 10 15.36 6.31 -9.10
CA ILE A 10 15.42 6.25 -7.63
C ILE A 10 14.59 7.39 -7.01
N LEU A 11 14.77 8.62 -7.50
CA LEU A 11 13.99 9.77 -7.03
C LEU A 11 12.49 9.61 -7.34
N SER A 12 12.14 9.09 -8.52
CA SER A 12 10.75 8.76 -8.86
C SER A 12 10.16 7.72 -7.91
N ILE A 13 10.91 6.69 -7.52
CA ILE A 13 10.44 5.69 -6.55
C ILE A 13 10.08 6.36 -5.22
N GLY A 14 10.92 7.27 -4.71
CA GLY A 14 10.63 7.99 -3.47
C GLY A 14 9.31 8.77 -3.55
N VAL A 15 9.10 9.52 -4.64
CA VAL A 15 7.84 10.24 -4.88
C VAL A 15 6.66 9.28 -4.99
N PHE A 16 6.81 8.18 -5.71
CA PHE A 16 5.74 7.19 -5.89
C PHE A 16 5.36 6.51 -4.58
N VAL A 17 6.32 6.20 -3.71
CA VAL A 17 6.04 5.65 -2.37
C VAL A 17 5.22 6.63 -1.55
N ILE A 18 5.60 7.91 -1.51
CA ILE A 18 4.84 8.94 -0.79
C ILE A 18 3.41 9.04 -1.31
N LEU A 19 3.23 9.10 -2.64
CA LEU A 19 1.90 9.18 -3.25
C LEU A 19 1.07 7.92 -2.98
N SER A 20 1.66 6.73 -3.08
CA SER A 20 0.96 5.47 -2.82
C SER A 20 0.45 5.37 -1.38
N PHE A 21 1.25 5.77 -0.40
CA PHE A 21 0.83 5.82 1.00
C PHE A 21 -0.22 6.91 1.23
N PHE A 22 0.01 8.13 0.75
CA PHE A 22 -0.94 9.23 0.88
C PHE A 22 -2.33 8.88 0.34
N PHE A 23 -2.42 8.33 -0.87
CA PHE A 23 -3.73 7.99 -1.45
C PHE A 23 -4.38 6.76 -0.80
N HIS A 24 -3.58 5.82 -0.27
CA HIS A 24 -4.10 4.70 0.51
C HIS A 24 -4.76 5.18 1.80
N GLU A 25 -4.06 6.01 2.58
CA GLU A 25 -4.60 6.63 3.79
C GLU A 25 -5.77 7.56 3.45
N LEU A 26 -5.69 8.33 2.36
CA LEU A 26 -6.79 9.19 1.93
C LEU A 26 -8.07 8.38 1.64
N ALA A 27 -7.96 7.16 1.15
CA ALA A 27 -9.12 6.30 0.95
C ALA A 27 -9.76 5.89 2.29
N HIS A 28 -8.95 5.55 3.31
CA HIS A 28 -9.44 5.31 4.67
C HIS A 28 -10.14 6.56 5.24
N TYR A 29 -9.47 7.71 5.17
CA TYR A 29 -9.99 8.98 5.65
C TYR A 29 -11.32 9.36 4.97
N THR A 30 -11.38 9.23 3.64
CA THR A 30 -12.58 9.56 2.87
C THR A 30 -13.74 8.63 3.22
N MET A 31 -13.49 7.33 3.41
CA MET A 31 -14.54 6.40 3.84
C MET A 31 -15.08 6.75 5.22
N GLY A 32 -14.21 7.08 6.18
CA GLY A 32 -14.64 7.47 7.53
C GLY A 32 -15.48 8.74 7.52
N THR A 33 -15.04 9.77 6.79
CA THR A 33 -15.79 11.03 6.67
C THR A 33 -17.12 10.86 5.95
N LEU A 34 -17.21 10.00 4.92
CA LEU A 34 -18.47 9.67 4.24
C LEU A 34 -19.46 8.93 5.16
N LEU A 35 -18.97 8.16 6.12
CA LEU A 35 -19.80 7.51 7.15
C LEU A 35 -20.20 8.46 8.29
N GLY A 36 -19.76 9.73 8.24
CA GLY A 36 -20.12 10.75 9.23
C GLY A 36 -19.16 10.85 10.41
N TYR A 37 -17.97 10.25 10.33
CA TYR A 37 -16.96 10.32 11.38
C TYR A 37 -15.98 11.48 11.16
N ASP A 38 -15.59 12.13 12.25
CA ASP A 38 -14.44 13.01 12.26
C ASP A 38 -13.17 12.18 12.27
N MET A 39 -12.39 12.32 11.19
CA MET A 39 -11.19 11.54 10.95
C MET A 39 -9.96 12.44 11.05
N THR A 40 -8.85 11.86 11.48
CA THR A 40 -7.52 12.47 11.40
C THR A 40 -6.60 11.54 10.60
N MET A 41 -5.74 12.13 9.78
CA MET A 41 -4.86 11.41 8.87
C MET A 41 -3.44 11.96 8.89
N THR A 42 -2.47 11.06 8.78
CA THR A 42 -1.06 11.34 8.49
C THR A 42 -0.64 10.59 7.22
N LEU A 43 0.66 10.50 6.91
CA LEU A 43 1.11 9.79 5.70
C LEU A 43 0.98 8.27 5.81
N ASN A 44 0.89 7.72 7.02
CA ASN A 44 0.83 6.27 7.27
C ASN A 44 -0.18 5.87 8.36
N THR A 45 -1.04 6.79 8.80
CA THR A 45 -2.03 6.49 9.83
C THR A 45 -3.32 7.25 9.58
N VAL A 46 -4.45 6.55 9.67
CA VAL A 46 -5.78 7.15 9.80
C VAL A 46 -6.46 6.62 11.06
N THR A 47 -7.08 7.52 11.82
CA THR A 47 -7.94 7.17 12.96
C THR A 47 -9.10 8.15 13.09
N LEU A 48 -10.09 7.78 13.90
CA LEU A 48 -11.06 8.72 14.44
C LEU A 48 -10.31 9.81 15.22
N THR A 49 -10.74 11.06 15.06
CA THR A 49 -10.23 12.19 15.85
C THR A 49 -10.61 11.99 17.32
N GLU A 50 -11.87 11.61 17.58
CA GLU A 50 -12.37 11.28 18.91
C GLU A 50 -13.41 10.15 18.84
N GLY A 51 -13.62 9.47 19.96
CA GLY A 51 -14.68 8.46 20.11
C GLY A 51 -14.35 7.09 19.50
N ALA A 52 -15.41 6.38 19.12
CA ALA A 52 -15.35 5.04 18.56
C ALA A 52 -16.40 4.90 17.44
N TYR A 53 -16.18 3.95 16.54
CA TYR A 53 -17.19 3.58 15.54
C TYR A 53 -18.46 3.10 16.24
N ALA A 54 -19.63 3.55 15.78
CA ALA A 54 -20.92 3.13 16.30
C ALA A 54 -21.14 1.63 16.07
N HIS A 55 -20.69 1.11 14.92
CA HIS A 55 -20.80 -0.30 14.57
C HIS A 55 -19.49 -0.86 14.01
N ASP A 56 -19.20 -2.13 14.32
CA ASP A 56 -17.97 -2.79 13.85
C ASP A 56 -17.85 -2.85 12.32
N TRP A 57 -18.97 -2.98 11.59
CA TRP A 57 -18.94 -3.03 10.13
C TRP A 57 -18.44 -1.71 9.51
N GLU A 58 -18.66 -0.57 10.15
CA GLU A 58 -18.15 0.73 9.70
C GLU A 58 -16.63 0.79 9.82
N ARG A 59 -16.09 0.30 10.95
CA ARG A 59 -14.64 0.12 11.13
C ARG A 59 -14.05 -0.80 10.07
N GLN A 60 -14.76 -1.87 9.70
CA GLN A 60 -14.30 -2.77 8.64
C GLN A 60 -14.37 -2.13 7.26
N LEU A 61 -15.40 -1.33 6.95
CA LEU A 61 -15.48 -0.58 5.69
C LEU A 61 -14.36 0.45 5.59
N VAL A 62 -14.09 1.20 6.66
CA VAL A 62 -12.94 2.11 6.71
C VAL A 62 -11.67 1.30 6.50
N SER A 63 -11.45 0.21 7.24
CA SER A 63 -10.27 -0.66 7.07
C SER A 63 -10.16 -1.26 5.65
N ALA A 64 -11.26 -1.46 4.93
CA ALA A 64 -11.21 -2.02 3.57
C ALA A 64 -10.83 -0.97 2.52
N ALA A 65 -11.10 0.31 2.77
CA ALA A 65 -10.99 1.37 1.77
C ALA A 65 -9.56 1.51 1.18
N GLY A 66 -8.53 1.54 2.01
CA GLY A 66 -7.13 1.59 1.57
C GLY A 66 -6.73 0.39 0.72
N PRO A 67 -6.86 -0.86 1.20
CA PRO A 67 -6.55 -2.06 0.41
C PRO A 67 -7.32 -2.12 -0.91
N ILE A 68 -8.63 -1.78 -0.91
CA ILE A 68 -9.43 -1.73 -2.14
C ILE A 68 -8.88 -0.69 -3.12
N PHE A 69 -8.54 0.50 -2.64
CA PHE A 69 -7.92 1.54 -3.47
C PHE A 69 -6.59 1.07 -4.08
N THR A 70 -5.74 0.42 -3.29
CA THR A 70 -4.47 -0.16 -3.77
C THR A 70 -4.69 -1.25 -4.82
N ILE A 71 -5.69 -2.12 -4.65
CA ILE A 71 -6.01 -3.18 -5.63
C ILE A 71 -6.53 -2.56 -6.94
N ILE A 72 -7.42 -1.56 -6.87
CA ILE A 72 -7.96 -0.89 -8.06
C ILE A 72 -6.83 -0.18 -8.84
N THR A 73 -5.99 0.59 -8.14
CA THR A 73 -4.86 1.30 -8.77
C THR A 73 -3.84 0.32 -9.37
N ALA A 74 -3.53 -0.78 -8.69
CA ALA A 74 -2.71 -1.86 -9.26
C ALA A 74 -3.34 -2.46 -10.53
N GLY A 75 -4.67 -2.67 -10.54
CA GLY A 75 -5.41 -3.11 -11.73
C GLY A 75 -5.29 -2.13 -12.90
N ILE A 76 -5.35 -0.82 -12.64
CA ILE A 76 -5.15 0.23 -13.65
C ILE A 76 -3.72 0.19 -14.20
N PHE A 77 -2.70 0.14 -13.33
CA PHE A 77 -1.30 0.07 -13.77
C PHE A 77 -1.02 -1.19 -14.57
N PHE A 78 -1.56 -2.32 -14.15
CA PHE A 78 -1.50 -3.58 -14.89
C PHE A 78 -2.15 -3.42 -16.27
N TYR A 79 -3.35 -2.85 -16.36
CA TYR A 79 -4.02 -2.61 -17.64
C TYR A 79 -3.24 -1.68 -18.57
N VAL A 80 -2.62 -0.62 -18.05
CA VAL A 80 -1.74 0.27 -18.82
C VAL A 80 -0.52 -0.49 -19.32
N LEU A 81 0.13 -1.28 -18.45
CA LEU A 81 1.28 -2.09 -18.83
C LEU A 81 0.95 -3.13 -19.88
N ARG A 82 -0.28 -3.67 -19.92
CA ARG A 82 -0.68 -4.60 -21.00
C ARG A 82 -0.58 -3.99 -22.40
N LYS A 83 -0.63 -2.67 -22.52
CA LYS A 83 -0.57 -1.96 -23.82
C LYS A 83 0.87 -1.61 -24.23
N LYS A 84 1.73 -1.29 -23.27
CA LYS A 84 3.09 -0.83 -23.53
C LYS A 84 3.97 -1.00 -22.30
N ASP A 85 5.23 -1.41 -22.51
CA ASP A 85 6.23 -1.39 -21.46
C ASP A 85 6.50 0.03 -20.98
N ASN A 86 6.43 0.22 -19.67
CA ASN A 86 6.82 1.45 -19.02
C ASN A 86 7.35 1.13 -17.62
N LYS A 87 8.66 1.28 -17.43
CA LYS A 87 9.31 0.99 -16.15
C LYS A 87 8.74 1.77 -14.97
N TYR A 88 8.27 3.00 -15.15
CA TYR A 88 7.68 3.78 -14.06
C TYR A 88 6.32 3.22 -13.63
N VAL A 89 5.49 2.81 -14.59
CA VAL A 89 4.20 2.16 -14.31
C VAL A 89 4.41 0.78 -13.69
N TYR A 90 5.43 0.05 -14.14
CA TYR A 90 5.84 -1.21 -13.51
C TYR A 90 6.25 -1.00 -12.05
N ILE A 91 7.04 0.03 -11.76
CA ILE A 91 7.42 0.38 -10.39
C ILE A 91 6.19 0.74 -9.55
N LEU A 92 5.22 1.48 -10.07
CA LEU A 92 3.98 1.78 -9.33
C LEU A 92 3.19 0.51 -8.98
N LEU A 93 3.07 -0.43 -9.94
CA LEU A 93 2.49 -1.75 -9.69
C LEU A 93 3.29 -2.53 -8.65
N PHE A 94 4.63 -2.44 -8.69
CA PHE A 94 5.51 -3.13 -7.77
C PHE A 94 5.42 -2.55 -6.35
N ILE A 95 5.32 -1.22 -6.21
CA ILE A 95 5.09 -0.54 -4.92
C ILE A 95 3.78 -1.01 -4.30
N ALA A 96 2.69 -1.10 -5.07
CA ALA A 96 1.41 -1.61 -4.55
C ALA A 96 1.55 -3.01 -3.94
N PHE A 97 2.29 -3.92 -4.60
CA PHE A 97 2.62 -5.23 -4.06
C PHE A 97 3.49 -5.14 -2.79
N ILE A 98 4.62 -4.42 -2.83
CA ILE A 98 5.54 -4.35 -1.70
C ILE A 98 4.89 -3.72 -0.47
N GLN A 99 4.10 -2.67 -0.63
CA GLN A 99 3.34 -2.05 0.46
C GLN A 99 2.46 -3.08 1.19
N ARG A 100 1.64 -3.86 0.46
CA ARG A 100 0.76 -4.85 1.09
C ARG A 100 1.52 -6.08 1.59
N PHE A 101 2.57 -6.51 0.88
CA PHE A 101 3.42 -7.62 1.31
C PHE A 101 4.13 -7.33 2.64
N LEU A 102 4.72 -6.14 2.78
CA LEU A 102 5.36 -5.74 4.04
C LEU A 102 4.33 -5.57 5.16
N ALA A 103 3.16 -4.99 4.87
CA ALA A 103 2.06 -4.89 5.85
C ALA A 103 1.58 -6.28 6.31
N ALA A 104 1.49 -7.25 5.39
CA ALA A 104 1.17 -8.64 5.73
C ALA A 104 2.25 -9.28 6.63
N ALA A 105 3.53 -9.06 6.33
CA ALA A 105 4.61 -9.55 7.19
C ALA A 105 4.56 -8.96 8.60
N ILE A 106 4.29 -7.65 8.72
CA ILE A 106 4.14 -6.95 10.00
C ILE A 106 2.88 -7.43 10.75
N SER A 107 1.85 -7.89 10.05
CA SER A 107 0.60 -8.40 10.63
C SER A 107 0.75 -9.64 11.50
N LEU A 108 1.88 -10.34 11.40
CA LEU A 108 2.24 -11.39 12.35
C LEU A 108 2.33 -10.84 13.78
N LEU A 109 2.79 -9.60 13.95
CA LEU A 109 2.92 -8.90 15.23
C LEU A 109 1.75 -7.94 15.48
N ASN A 110 1.43 -7.08 14.51
CA ASN A 110 0.42 -6.02 14.66
C ASN A 110 -0.53 -6.02 13.46
N PRO A 111 -1.84 -6.31 13.64
CA PRO A 111 -2.79 -6.45 12.53
C PRO A 111 -2.83 -5.21 11.62
N ASN A 112 -2.53 -5.40 10.34
CA ASN A 112 -2.80 -4.41 9.30
C ASN A 112 -4.30 -4.36 8.94
N ASP A 113 -4.64 -3.61 7.90
CA ASP A 113 -6.01 -3.42 7.41
C ASP A 113 -6.72 -4.73 7.09
N GLU A 114 -6.13 -5.58 6.23
CA GLU A 114 -6.77 -6.83 5.84
C GLU A 114 -6.76 -7.87 6.98
N ALA A 115 -5.79 -7.80 7.89
CA ALA A 115 -5.74 -8.65 9.07
C ALA A 115 -6.90 -8.32 10.03
N ARG A 116 -7.16 -7.04 10.28
CA ARG A 116 -8.33 -6.58 11.07
C ARG A 116 -9.64 -7.08 10.48
N ILE A 117 -9.78 -6.99 9.15
CA ILE A 117 -10.96 -7.50 8.44
C ILE A 117 -11.04 -9.02 8.58
N SER A 118 -9.93 -9.73 8.38
CA SER A 118 -9.91 -11.20 8.47
C SER A 118 -10.29 -11.70 9.86
N GLU A 119 -9.81 -11.03 10.92
CA GLU A 119 -10.17 -11.34 12.30
C GLU A 119 -11.66 -11.09 12.55
N SER A 120 -12.20 -9.96 12.07
CA SER A 120 -13.63 -9.64 12.22
C SER A 120 -14.55 -10.64 11.53
N LEU A 121 -14.10 -11.23 10.43
CA LEU A 121 -14.84 -12.23 9.67
C LEU A 121 -14.65 -13.66 10.24
N GLY A 122 -13.75 -13.85 11.21
CA GLY A 122 -13.46 -15.17 11.76
C GLY A 122 -12.73 -16.13 10.80
N ILE A 123 -12.12 -15.61 9.72
CA ILE A 123 -11.44 -16.42 8.69
C ILE A 123 -9.94 -16.60 8.94
N GLY A 124 -9.45 -16.16 10.10
CA GLY A 124 -8.05 -16.22 10.51
C GLY A 124 -7.23 -15.01 10.07
N LYS A 125 -6.43 -14.45 10.99
CA LYS A 125 -5.70 -13.17 10.85
C LYS A 125 -4.97 -12.98 9.51
N MET A 126 -4.35 -14.03 8.97
CA MET A 126 -3.48 -13.94 7.80
C MET A 126 -4.17 -14.20 6.46
N THR A 127 -5.46 -14.56 6.45
CA THR A 127 -6.15 -15.00 5.24
C THR A 127 -6.22 -13.90 4.18
N LEU A 128 -6.81 -12.73 4.47
CA LEU A 128 -6.84 -11.64 3.48
C LEU A 128 -5.46 -11.02 3.21
N PRO A 129 -4.55 -10.81 4.20
CA PRO A 129 -3.20 -10.34 3.91
C PRO A 129 -2.45 -11.21 2.90
N ILE A 130 -2.58 -12.54 3.00
CA ILE A 130 -1.98 -13.49 2.05
C ILE A 130 -2.66 -13.38 0.69
N LEU A 131 -4.00 -13.40 0.63
CA LEU A 131 -4.74 -13.34 -0.63
C LEU A 131 -4.45 -12.07 -1.43
N VAL A 132 -4.45 -10.91 -0.78
CA VAL A 132 -4.14 -9.63 -1.43
C VAL A 132 -2.68 -9.59 -1.90
N SER A 133 -1.74 -10.07 -1.07
CA SER A 133 -0.32 -10.13 -1.46
C SER A 133 -0.10 -11.05 -2.66
N LEU A 134 -0.74 -12.23 -2.69
CA LEU A 134 -0.64 -13.17 -3.81
C LEU A 134 -1.27 -12.63 -5.09
N LEU A 135 -2.42 -11.95 -4.99
CA LEU A 135 -3.07 -11.28 -6.12
C LEU A 135 -2.12 -10.26 -6.75
N LEU A 136 -1.59 -9.34 -5.94
CA LEU A 136 -0.69 -8.28 -6.41
C LEU A 136 0.63 -8.84 -6.93
N PHE A 137 1.18 -9.87 -6.27
CA PHE A 137 2.36 -10.60 -6.75
C PHE A 137 2.11 -11.20 -8.13
N GLY A 138 0.95 -11.83 -8.35
CA GLY A 138 0.57 -12.40 -9.64
C GLY A 138 0.56 -11.35 -10.76
N LEU A 139 0.06 -10.14 -10.49
CA LEU A 139 0.09 -9.03 -11.46
C LEU A 139 1.52 -8.57 -11.78
N VAL A 140 2.35 -8.37 -10.75
CA VAL A 140 3.76 -8.00 -10.89
C VAL A 140 4.51 -9.08 -11.66
N TYR A 141 4.40 -10.34 -11.26
CA TYR A 141 5.07 -11.48 -11.88
C TYR A 141 4.71 -11.61 -13.37
N LYS A 142 3.43 -11.44 -13.71
CA LYS A 142 2.96 -11.49 -15.09
C LYS A 142 3.58 -10.38 -15.94
N MET A 143 3.67 -9.15 -15.42
CA MET A 143 4.30 -8.03 -16.15
C MET A 143 5.82 -8.17 -16.22
N ALA A 144 6.45 -8.62 -15.13
CA ALA A 144 7.88 -8.91 -15.07
C ALA A 144 8.28 -9.93 -16.14
N SER A 145 7.49 -11.00 -16.26
CA SER A 145 7.71 -12.06 -17.26
C SER A 145 7.43 -11.58 -18.68
N THR A 146 6.35 -10.81 -18.89
CA THR A 146 5.96 -10.28 -20.22
C THR A 146 7.05 -9.38 -20.80
N TYR A 147 7.60 -8.48 -19.98
CA TYR A 147 8.61 -7.50 -20.42
C TYR A 147 10.05 -7.90 -20.08
N LYS A 148 10.25 -9.12 -19.57
CA LYS A 148 11.56 -9.69 -19.22
C LYS A 148 12.37 -8.80 -18.25
N TYR A 149 11.69 -8.20 -17.27
CA TYR A 149 12.36 -7.50 -16.17
C TYR A 149 13.25 -8.50 -15.42
N HIS A 150 14.56 -8.29 -15.49
CA HIS A 150 15.55 -9.19 -14.92
C HIS A 150 15.41 -9.28 -13.39
N TRP A 151 15.67 -10.45 -12.80
CA TRP A 151 15.52 -10.65 -11.35
C TRP A 151 16.34 -9.66 -10.52
N LYS A 152 17.56 -9.30 -10.97
CA LYS A 152 18.39 -8.25 -10.34
C LYS A 152 17.70 -6.88 -10.32
N PHE A 153 16.98 -6.51 -11.38
CA PHE A 153 16.22 -5.26 -11.41
C PHE A 153 15.13 -5.27 -10.33
N ASN A 154 14.38 -6.37 -10.23
CA ASN A 154 13.34 -6.51 -9.21
C ASN A 154 13.91 -6.52 -7.80
N LEU A 155 15.03 -7.22 -7.58
CA LEU A 155 15.68 -7.30 -6.27
C LEU A 155 16.22 -5.94 -5.81
N ILE A 156 16.87 -5.18 -6.70
CA ILE A 156 17.38 -3.86 -6.33
C ILE A 156 16.22 -2.90 -6.05
N ASN A 157 15.19 -2.89 -6.89
CA ASN A 157 14.01 -2.04 -6.65
C ASN A 157 13.24 -2.46 -5.40
N TYR A 158 13.20 -3.75 -5.04
CA TYR A 158 12.66 -4.21 -3.76
C TYR A 158 13.33 -3.51 -2.58
N PHE A 159 14.67 -3.48 -2.55
CA PHE A 159 15.41 -2.81 -1.48
C PHE A 159 15.22 -1.30 -1.49
N ILE A 160 15.23 -0.66 -2.66
CA ILE A 160 15.00 0.80 -2.77
C ILE A 160 13.60 1.17 -2.29
N ILE A 161 12.56 0.46 -2.74
CA ILE A 161 11.18 0.68 -2.31
C ILE A 161 11.05 0.46 -0.81
N SER A 162 11.58 -0.65 -0.29
CA SER A 162 11.53 -0.98 1.14
C SER A 162 12.23 0.08 1.99
N PHE A 163 13.36 0.63 1.52
CA PHE A 163 14.05 1.74 2.18
C PHE A 163 13.17 2.99 2.25
N PHE A 164 12.55 3.41 1.13
CA PHE A 164 11.66 4.57 1.13
C PHE A 164 10.41 4.36 1.99
N ILE A 165 9.84 3.15 2.00
CA ILE A 165 8.72 2.80 2.89
C ILE A 165 9.16 2.92 4.35
N ALA A 166 10.31 2.33 4.72
CA ALA A 166 10.83 2.42 6.09
C ALA A 166 11.09 3.87 6.51
N ALA A 167 11.69 4.68 5.62
CA ALA A 167 11.92 6.10 5.87
C ALA A 167 10.62 6.89 6.04
N LEU A 168 9.61 6.64 5.20
CA LEU A 168 8.29 7.27 5.30
C LEU A 168 7.61 6.91 6.61
N VAL A 169 7.52 5.62 6.93
CA VAL A 169 6.88 5.13 8.17
C VAL A 169 7.60 5.68 9.40
N PHE A 170 8.93 5.67 9.41
CA PHE A 170 9.72 6.23 10.51
C PHE A 170 9.47 7.73 10.70
N THR A 171 9.51 8.51 9.61
CA THR A 171 9.24 9.95 9.62
C THR A 171 7.82 10.25 10.09
N ASP A 172 6.85 9.47 9.62
CA ASP A 172 5.45 9.60 10.01
C ASP A 172 5.27 9.37 11.52
N GLN A 173 5.80 8.27 12.06
CA GLN A 173 5.62 7.93 13.48
C GLN A 173 6.40 8.84 14.44
N THR A 174 7.56 9.36 14.04
CA THR A 174 8.44 10.13 14.94
C THR A 174 8.29 11.65 14.83
N ILE A 175 7.83 12.16 13.69
CA ILE A 175 7.75 13.60 13.43
C ILE A 175 6.32 14.04 13.14
N ILE A 176 5.68 13.46 12.11
CA ILE A 176 4.40 13.95 11.61
C ILE A 176 3.26 13.64 12.58
N LYS A 177 3.15 12.39 13.02
CA LYS A 177 2.09 11.94 13.92
C LYS A 177 2.07 12.73 15.24
N PRO A 178 3.22 12.96 15.92
CA PRO A 178 3.23 13.87 17.07
C PRO A 178 2.73 15.28 16.74
N MET A 179 3.05 15.86 15.58
CA MET A 179 2.57 17.20 15.22
C MET A 179 1.06 17.27 14.95
N VAL A 180 0.45 16.17 14.50
CA VAL A 180 -0.97 16.11 14.11
C VAL A 180 -1.88 15.75 15.28
N TYR A 181 -1.40 14.93 16.23
CA TYR A 181 -2.20 14.41 17.35
C TYR A 181 -1.83 15.01 18.73
N ASN A 182 -0.99 16.05 18.76
CA ASN A 182 -0.75 16.89 19.95
C ASN A 182 -1.71 18.09 19.94
#